data_AF-U7PUQ1-F1
#
_entry.id   AF-U7PUQ1-F1
#
_cell.length_a   1.000
_cell.length_b   1.000
_cell.length_c   1.000
_cell.angle_alpha   90.00
_cell.angle_beta   90.00
_cell.angle_gamma   90.00
#
_symmetry.space_group_name_H-M   'P 1'
#
loop_
_entity.id
_entity.type
_entity.pdbx_description
1 polymer ?
#
loop_
_entity_poly.entity_id
_entity_poly.type
_entity_poly.pdbx_seq_one_letter_code
_entity_poly.pdbx_strand_id
1 'polypeptide(L)'
;MREWIKEKGRPLFWPEAASSKALSEQSERSQGETKTNPMPRNQAFKNQSVLSESMREFVYSKIVHGGESIKGLAASTGIDMRRIAAVVRLKQIEKQWAEQGKQLATPYRKAVLDMLPSFGTYHQNRGFAYENINEIHTHAYTKQQLFVPVSESRQFTREDAARAFHTRMLSPDKRMPIPELIQVEKDVISGKQSHQKSMLELQDKAAKEQVALAEKDRLAAEAEEARTNRVATDRFEFRIQDINAENVGPHGRAPTVVGWRYGVPSHDRKKGQVKIPTSVG
;
A
#
# COMPACT_ATOMS: atom_id res chain seq x y z
N MET A 1 25.07 -7.18 -35.02
CA MET A 1 24.48 -7.77 -33.79
C MET A 1 25.50 -8.58 -32.99
N ARG A 2 26.14 -9.61 -33.55
CA ARG A 2 27.12 -10.45 -32.83
C ARG A 2 28.32 -9.65 -32.29
N GLU A 3 28.82 -8.67 -33.03
CA GLU A 3 29.91 -7.78 -32.59
C GLU A 3 29.49 -6.94 -31.38
N TRP A 4 28.32 -6.30 -31.43
CA TRP A 4 27.78 -5.55 -30.29
C TRP A 4 27.65 -6.42 -29.03
N ILE A 5 27.15 -7.66 -29.17
CA ILE A 5 27.04 -8.59 -28.05
C ILE A 5 28.41 -8.90 -27.43
N LYS A 6 29.44 -9.11 -28.27
CA LYS A 6 30.79 -9.44 -27.80
C LYS A 6 31.49 -8.26 -27.13
N GLU A 7 31.30 -7.04 -27.66
CA GLU A 7 32.00 -5.85 -27.18
C GLU A 7 31.24 -5.12 -26.07
N LYS A 8 30.00 -4.70 -26.36
CA LYS A 8 29.21 -3.80 -25.49
C LYS A 8 28.18 -4.54 -24.65
N GLY A 9 27.62 -5.64 -25.17
CA GLY A 9 26.58 -6.42 -24.51
C GLY A 9 27.09 -7.45 -23.50
N ARG A 10 28.39 -7.78 -23.53
CA ARG A 10 28.99 -8.82 -22.68
C ARG A 10 28.73 -8.62 -21.18
N PRO A 11 28.81 -7.39 -20.62
CA PRO A 11 28.51 -7.15 -19.19
C PRO A 11 27.06 -7.46 -18.79
N LEU A 12 26.12 -7.54 -19.74
CA LEU A 12 24.70 -7.83 -19.45
C LEU A 12 24.43 -9.34 -19.29
N PHE A 13 25.25 -10.21 -19.86
CA PHE A 13 25.04 -11.67 -19.81
C PHE A 13 25.45 -12.28 -18.48
N TRP A 14 26.48 -11.72 -17.86
CA TRP A 14 27.00 -12.17 -16.58
C TRP A 14 27.12 -10.94 -15.71
N PRO A 15 26.07 -10.60 -14.93
CA PRO A 15 26.21 -9.55 -13.94
C PRO A 15 27.27 -10.03 -12.96
N GLU A 16 28.49 -9.52 -13.09
CA GLU A 16 29.51 -9.70 -12.05
C GLU A 16 28.87 -9.26 -10.74
N ALA A 17 28.98 -10.11 -9.73
CA ALA A 17 28.30 -10.04 -8.44
C ALA A 17 28.75 -8.80 -7.63
N ALA A 18 28.51 -7.60 -8.12
CA ALA A 18 28.88 -6.33 -7.50
C ALA A 18 28.34 -5.08 -8.24
N SER A 19 27.32 -5.15 -9.09
CA SER A 19 26.88 -3.95 -9.83
C SER A 19 26.31 -2.83 -8.93
N SER A 20 25.93 -3.16 -7.68
CA SER A 20 25.57 -2.21 -6.61
C SER A 20 26.69 -1.94 -5.60
N LYS A 21 27.79 -2.72 -5.59
CA LYS A 21 28.91 -2.58 -4.62
C LYS A 21 30.18 -1.96 -5.19
N ALA A 22 30.27 -1.71 -6.50
CA ALA A 22 31.46 -1.15 -7.15
C ALA A 22 31.35 0.36 -7.49
N LEU A 23 30.53 1.14 -6.77
CA LEU A 23 30.24 2.54 -7.14
C LEU A 23 30.41 3.58 -6.02
N SER A 24 30.93 3.20 -4.85
CA SER A 24 31.21 4.14 -3.76
C SER A 24 32.54 4.89 -3.90
N GLU A 25 33.39 4.60 -4.90
CA GLU A 25 34.74 5.19 -4.99
C GLU A 25 35.05 5.92 -6.33
N GLN A 26 34.09 6.06 -7.26
CA GLN A 26 34.36 6.68 -8.57
C GLN A 26 33.37 7.76 -9.06
N SER A 27 32.40 8.19 -8.26
CA SER A 27 31.43 9.21 -8.70
C SER A 27 31.79 10.65 -8.28
N GLU A 28 32.91 11.17 -8.77
CA GLU A 28 33.15 12.63 -8.80
C GLU A 28 33.32 13.19 -10.22
N ARG A 29 33.23 12.37 -11.29
CA ARG A 29 33.63 12.82 -12.64
C ARG A 29 32.69 12.51 -13.82
N SER A 30 31.45 12.15 -13.57
CA SER A 30 30.43 12.19 -14.64
C SER A 30 29.06 12.36 -14.00
N GLN A 31 28.26 13.27 -14.55
CA GLN A 31 26.84 13.40 -14.23
C GLN A 31 26.14 12.08 -14.56
N GLY A 32 26.11 11.19 -13.57
CA GLY A 32 25.94 9.78 -13.77
C GLY A 32 24.51 9.41 -14.14
N GLU A 33 24.33 9.01 -15.40
CA GLU A 33 23.31 8.06 -15.89
C GLU A 33 23.45 6.70 -15.16
N THR A 34 23.34 6.71 -13.84
CA THR A 34 23.68 5.61 -12.96
C THR A 34 22.55 4.59 -12.95
N LYS A 35 22.70 3.54 -13.78
CA LYS A 35 22.21 2.14 -13.65
C LYS A 35 20.75 1.86 -13.27
N THR A 36 19.92 2.86 -13.06
CA THR A 36 18.54 2.71 -12.59
C THR A 36 17.54 2.87 -13.70
N ASN A 37 17.88 3.39 -14.88
CA ASN A 37 16.96 3.44 -16.01
C ASN A 37 17.08 2.17 -16.87
N PRO A 38 16.09 1.25 -16.84
CA PRO A 38 16.15 0.04 -17.66
C PRO A 38 15.88 0.31 -19.15
N MET A 39 15.21 1.40 -19.49
CA MET A 39 14.79 1.69 -20.87
C MET A 39 15.35 3.05 -21.32
N PRO A 40 16.31 3.09 -22.25
CA PRO A 40 17.03 4.33 -22.57
C PRO A 40 16.12 5.44 -23.10
N ARG A 41 15.02 5.09 -23.79
CA ARG A 41 14.04 6.06 -24.30
C ARG A 41 13.02 6.55 -23.27
N ASN A 42 12.81 5.82 -22.16
CA ASN A 42 11.82 6.18 -21.15
C ASN A 42 12.52 6.58 -19.85
N GLN A 43 12.94 7.85 -19.76
CA GLN A 43 13.64 8.37 -18.59
C GLN A 43 12.76 8.48 -17.33
N ALA A 44 11.43 8.49 -17.48
CA ALA A 44 10.50 8.59 -16.37
C ALA A 44 10.42 7.27 -15.56
N PHE A 45 10.62 6.12 -16.21
CA PHE A 45 10.60 4.83 -15.53
C PHE A 45 11.98 4.47 -14.98
N LYS A 46 12.09 4.43 -13.65
CA LYS A 46 13.33 4.09 -12.94
C LYS A 46 13.13 2.81 -12.13
N ASN A 47 14.16 1.97 -12.09
CA ASN A 47 14.28 0.79 -11.24
C ASN A 47 14.45 1.24 -9.79
N GLN A 48 13.35 1.24 -9.04
CA GLN A 48 13.32 1.61 -7.64
C GLN A 48 13.92 0.51 -6.77
N SER A 49 14.54 0.90 -5.66
CA SER A 49 15.12 -0.04 -4.71
C SER A 49 14.05 -1.00 -4.15
N VAL A 50 14.39 -2.27 -4.01
CA VAL A 50 13.53 -3.29 -3.36
C VAL A 50 13.95 -3.52 -1.91
N LEU A 51 13.02 -3.90 -1.04
CA LEU A 51 13.36 -4.25 0.35
C LEU A 51 14.32 -5.45 0.36
N SER A 52 15.45 -5.30 1.05
CA SER A 52 16.38 -6.41 1.33
C SER A 52 15.72 -7.50 2.16
N GLU A 53 16.26 -8.71 2.11
CA GLU A 53 15.75 -9.84 2.91
C GLU A 53 15.77 -9.53 4.41
N SER A 54 16.85 -8.92 4.90
CA SER A 54 16.99 -8.51 6.29
C SER A 54 15.96 -7.46 6.69
N MET A 55 15.66 -6.49 5.82
CA MET A 55 14.61 -5.51 6.07
C MET A 55 13.21 -6.16 6.12
N ARG A 56 12.94 -7.15 5.27
CA ARG A 56 11.66 -7.89 5.32
C ARG A 56 11.50 -8.67 6.62
N GLU A 57 12.57 -9.31 7.08
CA GLU A 57 12.59 -10.02 8.36
C GLU A 57 12.43 -9.05 9.55
N PHE A 58 13.07 -7.88 9.47
CA PHE A 58 12.90 -6.81 10.45
C PHE A 58 11.42 -6.37 10.54
N VAL A 59 10.79 -6.06 9.41
CA VAL A 59 9.36 -5.68 9.36
C VAL A 59 8.48 -6.78 9.95
N TYR A 60 8.70 -8.04 9.55
CA TYR A 60 7.94 -9.18 10.06
C TYR A 60 8.10 -9.35 11.57
N SER A 61 9.32 -9.32 12.09
CA SER A 61 9.59 -9.48 13.52
C SER A 61 9.01 -8.35 14.36
N LYS A 62 9.05 -7.10 13.88
CA LYS A 62 8.44 -5.96 14.59
C LYS A 62 6.93 -6.08 14.75
N ILE A 63 6.24 -6.55 13.72
CA ILE A 63 4.78 -6.69 13.75
C ILE A 63 4.36 -7.96 14.51
N VAL A 64 4.92 -9.11 14.13
CA VAL A 64 4.45 -10.40 14.64
C VAL A 64 4.98 -10.70 16.04
N HIS A 65 6.26 -10.40 16.32
CA HIS A 65 6.85 -10.66 17.63
C HIS A 65 6.82 -9.41 18.53
N GLY A 66 6.98 -8.22 17.95
CA GLY A 66 6.97 -6.97 18.70
C GLY A 66 5.57 -6.39 18.97
N GLY A 67 4.55 -6.84 18.24
CA GLY A 67 3.20 -6.27 18.35
C GLY A 67 3.09 -4.82 17.89
N GLU A 68 4.08 -4.30 17.15
CA GLU A 68 4.04 -2.92 16.65
C GLU A 68 2.93 -2.74 15.62
N SER A 69 2.27 -1.58 15.65
CA SER A 69 1.21 -1.27 14.70
C SER A 69 1.75 -0.98 13.30
N ILE A 70 1.01 -1.38 12.26
CA ILE A 70 1.41 -1.18 10.85
C ILE A 70 1.66 0.31 10.56
N LYS A 71 0.78 1.19 11.06
CA LYS A 71 0.92 2.65 10.95
C LYS A 71 2.20 3.14 11.65
N GLY A 72 2.47 2.69 12.88
CA GLY A 72 3.65 3.09 13.64
C GLY A 72 4.96 2.66 12.97
N LEU A 73 4.98 1.45 12.40
CA LEU A 73 6.14 0.95 11.66
C LEU A 73 6.32 1.68 10.32
N ALA A 74 5.22 1.99 9.60
CA ALA A 74 5.26 2.78 8.37
C ALA A 74 5.86 4.17 8.61
N ALA A 75 5.42 4.85 9.67
CA ALA A 75 5.91 6.15 10.07
C ALA A 75 7.41 6.14 10.43
N SER A 76 7.90 5.09 11.09
CA SER A 76 9.31 4.99 11.51
C SER A 76 10.26 4.56 10.39
N THR A 77 9.81 3.68 9.49
CA THR A 77 10.65 3.11 8.42
C THR A 77 10.52 3.83 7.07
N GLY A 78 9.48 4.64 6.89
CA GLY A 78 9.17 5.26 5.60
C GLY A 78 8.76 4.24 4.53
N ILE A 79 8.13 3.13 4.93
CA ILE A 79 7.57 2.11 4.04
C ILE A 79 6.04 2.25 4.05
N ASP A 80 5.39 2.16 2.89
CA ASP A 80 3.93 2.23 2.78
C ASP A 80 3.28 1.08 3.56
N MET A 81 2.21 1.39 4.31
CA MET A 81 1.40 0.43 5.05
C MET A 81 0.95 -0.75 4.18
N ARG A 82 0.57 -0.49 2.92
CA ARG A 82 0.16 -1.52 1.97
C ARG A 82 1.30 -2.50 1.69
N ARG A 83 2.52 -2.00 1.58
CA ARG A 83 3.72 -2.80 1.35
C ARG A 83 4.10 -3.58 2.58
N ILE A 84 4.05 -2.96 3.77
CA ILE A 84 4.27 -3.64 5.04
C ILE A 84 3.31 -4.83 5.18
N ALA A 85 2.00 -4.62 4.94
CA ALA A 85 1.01 -5.69 5.00
C ALA A 85 1.30 -6.81 3.98
N ALA A 86 1.77 -6.48 2.78
CA ALA A 86 2.19 -7.47 1.79
C ALA A 86 3.43 -8.27 2.24
N VAL A 87 4.44 -7.60 2.82
CA VAL A 87 5.65 -8.24 3.35
C VAL A 87 5.29 -9.24 4.45
N VAL A 88 4.44 -8.86 5.39
CA VAL A 88 4.01 -9.75 6.48
C VAL A 88 3.28 -10.98 5.91
N ARG A 89 2.34 -10.80 4.97
CA ARG A 89 1.64 -11.92 4.33
C ARG A 89 2.58 -12.87 3.59
N LEU A 90 3.51 -12.34 2.80
CA LEU A 90 4.48 -13.17 2.07
C LEU A 90 5.44 -13.90 3.01
N LYS A 91 5.87 -13.25 4.09
CA LYS A 91 6.72 -13.86 5.12
C LYS A 91 6.00 -14.96 5.88
N GLN A 92 4.72 -14.79 6.18
CA GLN A 92 3.92 -15.85 6.81
C GLN A 92 3.89 -17.11 5.94
N ILE A 93 3.68 -16.96 4.63
CA ILE A 93 3.70 -18.08 3.67
C ILE A 93 5.10 -18.72 3.62
N GLU A 94 6.17 -17.92 3.59
CA GLU A 94 7.55 -18.42 3.60
C GLU A 94 7.84 -19.28 4.85
N LYS A 95 7.42 -18.81 6.04
CA LYS A 95 7.57 -19.57 7.29
C LYS A 95 6.75 -20.85 7.27
N GLN A 96 5.50 -20.78 6.82
CA GLN A 96 4.64 -21.96 6.68
C GLN A 96 5.24 -23.01 5.72
N TRP A 97 5.87 -22.57 4.62
CA TRP A 97 6.54 -23.49 3.68
C TRP A 97 7.78 -24.13 4.29
N ALA A 98 8.56 -23.36 5.05
CA ALA A 98 9.70 -23.89 5.78
C ALA A 98 9.27 -24.94 6.83
N GLU A 99 8.18 -24.67 7.56
CA GLU A 99 7.58 -25.62 8.51
C GLU A 99 7.08 -26.90 7.83
N GLN A 100 6.52 -26.78 6.63
CA GLN A 100 6.10 -27.92 5.80
C GLN A 100 7.29 -28.66 5.14
N GLY A 101 8.53 -28.22 5.34
CA GLY A 101 9.72 -28.80 4.70
C GLY A 101 9.78 -28.58 3.18
N LYS A 102 9.03 -27.61 2.63
CA LYS A 102 9.09 -27.28 1.21
C LYS A 102 10.42 -26.57 0.90
N GLN A 103 11.04 -26.96 -0.21
CA GLN A 103 12.29 -26.35 -0.65
C GLN A 103 12.04 -24.91 -1.12
N LEU A 104 12.69 -23.94 -0.46
CA LEU A 104 12.66 -22.54 -0.87
C LEU A 104 13.63 -22.32 -2.04
N ALA A 105 13.24 -21.47 -2.99
CA ALA A 105 14.02 -21.13 -4.18
C ALA A 105 15.19 -20.16 -3.87
N THR A 106 16.05 -20.53 -2.92
CA THR A 106 17.12 -19.66 -2.39
C THR A 106 18.18 -19.26 -3.43
N PRO A 107 18.72 -20.16 -4.27
CA PRO A 107 19.71 -19.78 -5.29
C PRO A 107 19.14 -18.77 -6.28
N TYR A 108 17.90 -19.00 -6.73
CA TYR A 108 17.18 -18.10 -7.61
C TYR A 108 16.95 -16.73 -6.97
N ARG A 109 16.43 -16.71 -5.74
CA ARG A 109 16.17 -15.48 -4.99
C ARG A 109 17.44 -14.63 -4.84
N LYS A 110 18.57 -15.24 -4.49
CA LYS A 110 19.85 -14.53 -4.34
C LYS A 110 20.29 -13.91 -5.66
N ALA A 111 20.32 -14.70 -6.74
CA ALA A 111 20.71 -14.22 -8.06
C ALA A 111 19.83 -13.04 -8.54
N VAL A 112 18.51 -13.10 -8.31
CA VAL A 112 17.59 -12.01 -8.69
C VAL A 112 17.81 -10.76 -7.83
N LEU A 113 18.01 -10.91 -6.52
CA LEU A 113 18.24 -9.75 -5.64
C LEU A 113 19.56 -9.04 -5.96
N ASP A 114 20.59 -9.76 -6.39
CA ASP A 114 21.87 -9.16 -6.79
C ASP A 114 21.76 -8.31 -8.07
N MET A 115 20.74 -8.55 -8.90
CA MET A 115 20.45 -7.74 -10.09
C MET A 115 19.67 -6.46 -9.79
N LEU A 116 19.04 -6.36 -8.61
CA LEU A 116 18.16 -5.24 -8.26
C LEU A 116 18.82 -4.31 -7.23
N PRO A 117 18.59 -2.98 -7.30
CA PRO A 117 18.97 -2.11 -6.21
C PRO A 117 18.19 -2.53 -4.96
N SER A 118 18.89 -2.73 -3.85
CA SER A 118 18.26 -3.14 -2.60
C SER A 118 18.37 -2.03 -1.56
N PHE A 119 17.27 -1.81 -0.85
CA PHE A 119 17.25 -0.96 0.33
C PHE A 119 17.91 -1.73 1.46
N GLY A 120 19.04 -1.19 1.94
CA GLY A 120 19.85 -1.77 3.02
C GLY A 120 19.10 -2.03 4.33
N THR A 121 19.86 -2.39 5.35
CA THR A 121 19.32 -2.65 6.69
C THR A 121 18.76 -1.39 7.34
N TYR A 122 17.89 -1.55 8.34
CA TYR A 122 17.30 -0.43 9.06
C TYR A 122 18.36 0.52 9.65
N HIS A 123 19.45 -0.03 10.18
CA HIS A 123 20.54 0.77 10.74
C HIS A 123 21.29 1.59 9.69
N GLN A 124 21.47 1.03 8.49
CA GLN A 124 22.14 1.72 7.38
C GLN A 124 21.31 2.85 6.80
N ASN A 125 19.99 2.71 6.81
CA ASN A 125 19.07 3.67 6.19
C ASN A 125 18.32 4.53 7.21
N ARG A 126 18.80 4.65 8.45
CA ARG A 126 18.17 5.54 9.43
C ARG A 126 18.14 6.96 8.87
N GLY A 127 16.94 7.52 8.77
CA GLY A 127 16.71 8.87 8.23
C GLY A 127 16.38 8.92 6.74
N PHE A 128 16.51 7.80 6.00
CA PHE A 128 16.07 7.74 4.60
C PHE A 128 14.74 6.99 4.51
N ALA A 129 13.73 7.66 3.97
CA ALA A 129 12.46 7.01 3.65
C ALA A 129 12.64 6.07 2.45
N TYR A 130 12.08 4.86 2.55
CA TYR A 130 12.12 3.88 1.46
C TYR A 130 11.25 4.33 0.27
N GLU A 131 10.05 4.84 0.58
CA GLU A 131 9.11 5.38 -0.40
C GLU A 131 8.32 6.57 0.19
N ASN A 132 7.58 7.29 -0.65
CA ASN A 132 6.75 8.39 -0.18
C ASN A 132 5.46 7.86 0.46
N ILE A 133 5.46 7.73 1.79
CA ILE A 133 4.29 7.24 2.56
C ILE A 133 3.12 8.23 2.61
N ASN A 134 3.33 9.48 2.18
CA ASN A 134 2.34 10.56 2.24
C ASN A 134 1.64 10.80 0.90
N GLU A 135 1.81 9.92 -0.08
CA GLU A 135 1.17 10.06 -1.38
C GLU A 135 -0.36 9.94 -1.27
N ILE A 136 -1.05 10.95 -1.81
CA ILE A 136 -2.51 11.00 -1.86
C ILE A 136 -3.01 10.73 -3.27
N HIS A 137 -4.16 10.05 -3.37
CA HIS A 137 -4.82 9.87 -4.66
C HIS A 137 -5.27 11.22 -5.24
N THR A 138 -5.16 11.40 -6.56
CA THR A 138 -5.69 12.59 -7.24
C THR A 138 -7.17 12.40 -7.56
N HIS A 139 -8.05 12.97 -6.73
CA HIS A 139 -9.50 12.82 -6.90
C HIS A 139 -9.98 13.56 -8.16
N ALA A 140 -11.03 13.06 -8.83
CA ALA A 140 -11.53 13.65 -10.08
C ALA A 140 -11.95 15.12 -9.90
N TYR A 141 -12.61 15.45 -8.79
CA TYR A 141 -13.03 16.83 -8.48
C TYR A 141 -11.87 17.81 -8.31
N THR A 142 -10.68 17.36 -7.89
CA THR A 142 -9.53 18.25 -7.69
C THR A 142 -8.71 18.48 -8.97
N LYS A 143 -9.19 17.98 -10.12
CA LYS A 143 -8.52 18.17 -11.43
C LYS A 143 -8.98 19.42 -12.17
N GLN A 144 -10.02 20.10 -11.68
CA GLN A 144 -10.55 21.30 -12.29
C GLN A 144 -9.65 22.51 -12.01
N GLN A 145 -9.50 23.41 -12.98
CA GLN A 145 -8.86 24.71 -12.78
C GLN A 145 -9.90 25.70 -12.26
N LEU A 146 -9.75 26.15 -11.01
CA LEU A 146 -10.70 27.06 -10.36
C LEU A 146 -9.99 28.34 -9.89
N PHE A 147 -10.60 29.48 -10.15
CA PHE A 147 -10.22 30.79 -9.61
C PHE A 147 -11.42 31.37 -8.87
N VAL A 148 -11.45 31.16 -7.55
CA VAL A 148 -12.59 31.55 -6.72
C VAL A 148 -12.43 33.02 -6.30
N PRO A 149 -13.39 33.92 -6.64
CA PRO A 149 -13.36 35.29 -6.13
C PRO A 149 -13.63 35.28 -4.63
N VAL A 150 -12.73 35.91 -3.88
CA VAL A 150 -12.80 36.02 -2.42
C VAL A 150 -12.52 37.47 -2.00
N SER A 151 -12.90 37.84 -0.77
CA SER A 151 -12.50 39.12 -0.20
C SER A 151 -10.98 39.27 -0.23
N GLU A 152 -10.49 40.48 -0.52
CA GLU A 152 -9.06 40.83 -0.57
C GLU A 152 -8.34 40.49 0.74
N SER A 153 -9.05 40.55 1.86
CA SER A 153 -8.53 40.24 3.21
C SER A 153 -8.75 38.79 3.66
N ARG A 154 -9.36 37.92 2.83
CA ARG A 154 -9.70 36.56 3.26
C ARG A 154 -8.45 35.67 3.33
N GLN A 155 -8.25 35.02 4.49
CA GLN A 155 -7.31 33.92 4.62
C GLN A 155 -7.92 32.64 4.04
N PHE A 156 -7.49 32.25 2.83
CA PHE A 156 -8.01 31.08 2.14
C PHE A 156 -7.21 29.83 2.51
N THR A 157 -7.80 28.91 3.26
CA THR A 157 -7.11 27.72 3.80
C THR A 157 -7.24 26.49 2.89
N ARG A 158 -6.50 25.41 3.19
CA ARG A 158 -6.64 24.11 2.51
C ARG A 158 -8.03 23.50 2.65
N GLU A 159 -8.73 23.76 3.76
CA GLU A 159 -10.11 23.31 3.97
C GLU A 159 -11.09 24.13 3.10
N ASP A 160 -10.85 25.43 2.94
CA ASP A 160 -11.62 26.26 2.00
C ASP A 160 -11.40 25.82 0.54
N ALA A 161 -10.16 25.49 0.18
CA ALA A 161 -9.83 24.97 -1.14
C ALA A 161 -10.51 23.61 -1.41
N ALA A 162 -10.54 22.70 -0.43
CA ALA A 162 -11.25 21.44 -0.56
C ALA A 162 -12.76 21.67 -0.79
N ARG A 163 -13.37 22.57 0.01
CA ARG A 163 -14.79 22.94 -0.13
C ARG A 163 -15.10 23.61 -1.47
N ALA A 164 -14.17 24.40 -2.00
CA ALA A 164 -14.30 25.02 -3.31
C ALA A 164 -14.37 24.00 -4.46
N PHE A 165 -13.64 22.87 -4.35
CA PHE A 165 -13.77 21.77 -5.32
C PHE A 165 -15.08 21.01 -5.17
N HIS A 166 -15.45 20.62 -3.94
CA HIS A 166 -16.72 19.94 -3.67
C HIS A 166 -17.09 20.01 -2.18
N THR A 167 -18.39 20.08 -1.87
CA THR A 167 -18.89 20.27 -0.50
C THR A 167 -18.48 19.17 0.49
N ARG A 168 -18.34 17.93 0.02
CA ARG A 168 -17.91 16.77 0.81
C ARG A 168 -16.42 16.42 0.66
N MET A 169 -15.64 17.25 -0.03
CA MET A 169 -14.22 16.96 -0.23
C MET A 169 -13.45 17.19 1.06
N LEU A 170 -12.67 16.20 1.47
CA LEU A 170 -11.73 16.33 2.59
C LEU A 170 -10.45 17.04 2.12
N SER A 171 -9.83 17.80 3.02
CA SER A 171 -8.51 18.40 2.79
C SER A 171 -7.43 17.31 2.59
N PRO A 172 -6.30 17.65 1.92
CA PRO A 172 -5.16 16.73 1.79
C PRO A 172 -4.72 16.12 3.13
N ASP A 173 -4.75 16.94 4.18
CA ASP A 173 -4.32 16.62 5.54
C ASP A 173 -5.12 15.46 6.16
N LYS A 174 -6.41 15.37 5.85
CA LYS A 174 -7.28 14.28 6.32
C LYS A 174 -7.26 13.05 5.41
N ARG A 175 -6.75 13.20 4.19
CA ARG A 175 -6.72 12.14 3.16
C ARG A 175 -5.41 11.39 3.12
N MET A 176 -4.36 11.92 3.75
CA MET A 176 -3.08 11.24 3.82
C MET A 176 -3.22 9.92 4.60
N PRO A 177 -2.41 8.89 4.28
CA PRO A 177 -2.56 7.59 4.92
C PRO A 177 -2.29 7.59 6.44
N ILE A 178 -1.43 8.50 6.93
CA ILE A 178 -1.05 8.63 8.35
C ILE A 178 -1.20 10.11 8.78
N PRO A 179 -2.44 10.60 8.97
CA PRO A 179 -2.71 12.02 9.29
C PRO A 179 -2.06 12.49 10.59
N GLU A 180 -1.77 11.56 11.49
CA GLU A 180 -1.21 11.81 12.81
C GLU A 180 0.24 12.33 12.74
N LEU A 181 0.96 12.09 11.63
CA LEU A 181 2.29 12.67 11.37
C LEU A 181 2.26 14.21 11.34
N ILE A 182 1.14 14.81 10.93
CA ILE A 182 0.98 16.28 10.97
C ILE A 182 1.05 16.78 12.42
N GLN A 183 0.47 16.03 13.36
CA GLN A 183 0.47 16.43 14.76
C GLN A 183 1.86 16.29 15.36
N VAL A 184 2.59 15.21 15.02
CA VAL A 184 4.00 15.03 15.39
C VAL A 184 4.82 16.26 14.99
N GLU A 185 4.71 16.69 13.72
CA GLU A 185 5.46 17.83 13.22
C GLU A 185 5.05 19.15 13.90
N LYS A 186 3.75 19.36 14.14
CA LYS A 186 3.26 20.53 14.89
C LYS A 186 3.79 20.60 16.31
N ASP A 187 3.89 19.46 17.00
CA ASP A 187 4.38 19.42 18.38
C ASP A 187 5.89 19.68 18.46
N VAL A 188 6.64 19.27 17.44
CA VAL A 188 8.07 19.59 17.29
C VAL A 188 8.28 21.07 16.98
N ILE A 189 7.56 21.62 15.99
CA ILE A 189 7.68 23.04 15.60
C ILE A 189 7.28 23.97 16.75
N SER A 190 6.25 23.61 17.52
CA SER A 190 5.82 24.41 18.68
C SER A 190 6.72 24.24 19.91
N GLY A 191 7.76 23.39 19.84
CA GLY A 191 8.69 23.13 20.94
C GLY A 191 8.07 22.41 22.14
N LYS A 192 6.85 21.86 22.00
CA LYS A 192 6.14 21.16 23.08
C LYS A 192 6.81 19.85 23.45
N GLN A 193 7.32 19.14 22.45
CA GLN A 193 7.89 17.80 22.61
C GLN A 193 9.05 17.56 21.65
N SER A 194 9.94 16.63 22.02
CA SER A 194 10.96 16.13 21.10
C SER A 194 10.33 15.20 20.06
N HIS A 195 10.91 15.16 18.85
CA HIS A 195 10.44 14.29 17.77
C HIS A 195 10.32 12.81 18.21
N GLN A 196 11.26 12.34 19.03
CA GLN A 196 11.23 10.97 19.57
C GLN A 196 10.00 10.74 20.45
N LYS A 197 9.67 11.68 21.35
CA LYS A 197 8.51 11.56 22.22
C LYS A 197 7.21 11.60 21.43
N SER A 198 7.08 12.54 20.50
CA SER A 198 5.90 12.63 19.62
C SER A 198 5.71 11.37 18.77
N MET A 199 6.80 10.75 18.30
CA MET A 199 6.75 9.49 17.57
C MET A 199 6.32 8.31 18.43
N LEU A 200 6.72 8.26 19.71
CA LEU A 200 6.22 7.25 20.66
C LEU A 200 4.72 7.43 20.90
N GLU A 201 4.26 8.67 21.10
CA GLU A 201 2.82 8.95 21.25
C GLU A 201 2.03 8.57 20.00
N LEU A 202 2.61 8.75 18.81
CA LEU A 202 2.02 8.27 17.56
C LEU A 202 1.87 6.75 17.56
N GLN A 203 2.91 6.01 17.96
CA GLN A 203 2.88 4.55 18.02
C GLN A 203 1.81 4.05 18.99
N ASP A 204 1.69 4.68 20.17
CA ASP A 204 0.67 4.35 21.17
C ASP A 204 -0.75 4.62 20.64
N LYS A 205 -0.96 5.76 19.98
CA LYS A 205 -2.25 6.07 19.34
C LYS A 205 -2.59 5.07 18.25
N ALA A 206 -1.64 4.78 17.37
CA ALA A 206 -1.81 3.81 16.29
C ALA A 206 -2.10 2.39 16.82
N ALA A 207 -1.49 1.99 17.94
CA ALA A 207 -1.80 0.72 18.60
C ALA A 207 -3.24 0.69 19.14
N LYS A 208 -3.70 1.77 19.78
CA LYS A 208 -5.09 1.88 20.27
C LYS A 208 -6.10 1.84 19.13
N GLU A 209 -5.82 2.56 18.04
CA GLU A 209 -6.68 2.54 16.85
C GLU A 209 -6.75 1.16 16.21
N GLN A 210 -5.63 0.43 16.16
CA GLN A 210 -5.61 -0.94 15.64
C GLN A 210 -6.48 -1.87 16.48
N VAL A 211 -6.43 -1.77 17.81
CA VAL A 211 -7.29 -2.55 18.71
C VAL A 211 -8.77 -2.22 18.46
N ALA A 212 -9.10 -0.93 18.36
CA ALA A 212 -10.48 -0.50 18.08
C ALA A 212 -10.98 -0.97 16.70
N LEU A 213 -10.12 -0.97 15.69
CA LEU A 213 -10.45 -1.47 14.36
C LEU A 213 -10.67 -3.00 14.39
N ALA A 214 -9.81 -3.74 15.08
CA ALA A 214 -9.95 -5.17 15.25
C ALA A 214 -11.25 -5.55 16.00
N GLU A 215 -11.61 -4.78 17.03
CA GLU A 215 -12.89 -4.95 17.73
C GLU A 215 -14.08 -4.69 16.79
N LYS A 216 -14.02 -3.62 15.98
CA LYS A 216 -15.06 -3.32 15.00
C LYS A 216 -15.21 -4.42 13.96
N ASP A 217 -14.10 -4.96 13.46
CA ASP A 217 -14.10 -6.04 12.49
C ASP A 217 -14.66 -7.33 13.11
N ARG A 218 -14.33 -7.63 14.38
CA ARG A 218 -14.89 -8.76 15.12
C ARG A 218 -16.41 -8.61 15.29
N LEU A 219 -16.88 -7.44 15.73
CA LEU A 219 -18.31 -7.17 15.89
C LEU A 219 -19.05 -7.24 14.54
N ALA A 220 -18.43 -6.80 13.45
CA ALA A 220 -19.01 -6.90 12.12
C ALA A 220 -19.14 -8.36 11.66
N ALA A 221 -18.14 -9.20 11.93
CA ALA A 221 -18.18 -10.62 11.64
C ALA A 221 -19.23 -11.36 12.49
N GLU A 222 -19.28 -11.08 13.80
CA GLU A 222 -20.31 -11.62 14.71
C GLU A 222 -21.72 -11.23 14.26
N ALA A 223 -21.93 -9.97 13.83
CA ALA A 223 -23.21 -9.51 13.31
C ALA A 223 -23.58 -10.17 11.97
N GLU A 224 -22.60 -10.56 11.15
CA GLU A 224 -22.84 -11.32 9.91
C GLU A 224 -23.19 -12.78 10.20
N GLU A 225 -22.48 -13.41 11.14
CA GLU A 225 -22.78 -14.77 11.57
C GLU A 225 -24.16 -14.86 12.24
N ALA A 226 -24.53 -13.87 13.07
CA ALA A 226 -25.84 -13.80 13.71
C ALA A 226 -27.01 -13.67 12.70
N ARG A 227 -26.76 -13.11 11.51
CA ARG A 227 -27.75 -13.06 10.41
C ARG A 227 -27.77 -14.34 9.57
N THR A 228 -26.84 -15.27 9.79
CA THR A 228 -26.68 -16.47 8.95
C THR A 228 -27.09 -17.72 9.72
N ASN A 229 -28.26 -18.26 9.41
CA ASN A 229 -28.72 -19.54 9.94
C ASN A 229 -28.03 -20.70 9.22
N ARG A 230 -27.26 -21.51 9.95
CA ARG A 230 -26.56 -22.70 9.42
C ARG A 230 -27.36 -23.96 9.71
N VAL A 231 -27.79 -24.66 8.66
CA VAL A 231 -28.54 -25.93 8.76
C VAL A 231 -27.68 -27.03 8.17
N ALA A 232 -27.09 -27.84 9.06
CA ALA A 232 -26.29 -29.00 8.67
C ALA A 232 -27.20 -30.13 8.18
N THR A 233 -26.87 -30.70 7.02
CA THR A 233 -27.49 -31.91 6.48
C THR A 233 -26.43 -32.98 6.27
N ASP A 234 -26.82 -34.15 5.79
CA ASP A 234 -25.90 -35.28 5.54
C ASP A 234 -24.74 -34.92 4.58
N ARG A 235 -25.01 -34.12 3.53
CA ARG A 235 -24.02 -33.79 2.49
C ARG A 235 -23.50 -32.36 2.51
N PHE A 236 -24.32 -31.41 2.96
CA PHE A 236 -24.03 -29.97 2.82
C PHE A 236 -24.48 -29.19 4.05
N GLU A 237 -23.84 -28.03 4.27
CA GLU A 237 -24.32 -27.01 5.20
C GLU A 237 -25.07 -25.94 4.39
N PHE A 238 -26.35 -25.75 4.67
CA PHE A 238 -27.11 -24.64 4.11
C PHE A 238 -26.87 -23.40 4.96
N ARG A 239 -26.46 -22.30 4.33
CA ARG A 239 -26.28 -20.99 4.96
C ARG A 239 -27.38 -20.06 4.48
N ILE A 240 -28.37 -19.82 5.34
CA ILE A 240 -29.54 -18.99 5.04
C ILE A 240 -29.30 -17.64 5.69
N GLN A 241 -29.04 -16.62 4.86
CA GLN A 241 -28.78 -15.26 5.32
C GLN A 241 -30.07 -14.45 5.33
N ASP A 242 -30.40 -13.86 6.48
CA ASP A 242 -31.53 -12.97 6.62
C ASP A 242 -31.21 -11.60 5.98
N ILE A 243 -32.12 -11.13 5.13
CA ILE A 243 -32.01 -9.88 4.41
C ILE A 243 -33.27 -9.04 4.60
N ASN A 244 -33.15 -7.72 4.50
CA ASN A 244 -34.30 -6.84 4.48
C ASN A 244 -34.86 -6.72 3.04
N ALA A 245 -36.02 -7.32 2.79
CA ALA A 245 -36.70 -7.30 1.51
C ALA A 245 -37.25 -5.92 1.10
N GLU A 246 -37.40 -4.99 2.04
CA GLU A 246 -37.93 -3.63 1.79
C GLU A 246 -36.84 -2.68 1.25
N ASN A 247 -35.57 -3.06 1.35
CA ASN A 247 -34.42 -2.26 0.92
C ASN A 247 -34.22 -2.26 -0.61
N VAL A 248 -35.27 -1.93 -1.37
CA VAL A 248 -35.28 -1.90 -2.85
C VAL A 248 -35.17 -0.50 -3.46
N GLY A 249 -35.23 0.53 -2.61
CA GLY A 249 -35.25 1.93 -3.02
C GLY A 249 -36.61 2.35 -3.61
N PRO A 250 -36.82 3.66 -3.85
CA PRO A 250 -38.14 4.22 -4.20
C PRO A 250 -38.78 3.66 -5.48
N HIS A 251 -37.95 3.15 -6.40
CA HIS A 251 -38.39 2.64 -7.71
C HIS A 251 -37.99 1.18 -7.96
N GLY A 252 -37.66 0.43 -6.90
CA GLY A 252 -37.18 -0.96 -7.03
C GLY A 252 -35.77 -1.08 -7.65
N ARG A 253 -35.01 0.01 -7.70
CA ARG A 253 -33.69 0.09 -8.33
C ARG A 253 -32.65 0.64 -7.35
N ALA A 254 -31.94 -0.24 -6.66
CA ALA A 254 -30.79 0.11 -5.83
C ALA A 254 -29.64 -0.89 -6.00
N PRO A 255 -28.35 -0.47 -5.97
CA PRO A 255 -27.21 -1.33 -6.29
C PRO A 255 -27.00 -2.50 -5.32
N THR A 256 -27.48 -2.38 -4.09
CA THR A 256 -27.32 -3.37 -3.00
C THR A 256 -28.50 -4.34 -2.87
N VAL A 257 -29.43 -4.36 -3.82
CA VAL A 257 -30.61 -5.24 -3.79
C VAL A 257 -30.20 -6.68 -4.04
N VAL A 258 -30.78 -7.59 -3.25
CA VAL A 258 -30.61 -9.04 -3.42
C VAL A 258 -31.70 -9.58 -4.35
N GLY A 259 -31.32 -10.44 -5.29
CA GLY A 259 -32.22 -11.10 -6.24
C GLY A 259 -31.93 -10.77 -7.71
N TRP A 260 -32.54 -11.55 -8.62
CA TRP A 260 -32.43 -11.31 -10.06
C TRP A 260 -33.43 -10.25 -10.51
N ARG A 261 -32.97 -9.20 -11.19
CA ARG A 261 -33.84 -8.11 -11.64
C ARG A 261 -34.75 -8.53 -12.80
N TYR A 262 -36.03 -8.18 -12.70
CA TYR A 262 -37.00 -8.36 -13.78
C TYR A 262 -36.89 -7.25 -14.84
N GLY A 263 -37.29 -7.55 -16.08
CA GLY A 263 -37.29 -6.59 -17.19
C GLY A 263 -35.91 -6.26 -17.76
N VAL A 264 -34.90 -7.08 -17.51
CA VAL A 264 -33.52 -6.89 -18.00
C VAL A 264 -33.12 -8.08 -18.88
N PRO A 265 -32.94 -7.90 -20.21
CA PRO A 265 -32.48 -8.97 -21.09
C PRO A 265 -31.01 -9.33 -20.82
N SER A 266 -30.59 -10.52 -21.26
CA SER A 266 -29.19 -10.92 -21.15
C SER A 266 -28.27 -9.91 -21.86
N HIS A 267 -27.12 -9.64 -21.23
CA HIS A 267 -26.08 -8.77 -21.74
C HIS A 267 -25.02 -9.53 -22.54
N ASP A 268 -25.20 -10.83 -22.80
CA ASP A 268 -24.16 -11.71 -23.36
C ASP A 268 -23.66 -11.32 -24.75
N ARG A 269 -24.50 -10.64 -25.53
CA ARG A 269 -24.20 -10.16 -26.88
C ARG A 269 -23.62 -8.74 -26.90
N LYS A 270 -23.53 -8.05 -25.75
CA LYS A 270 -22.94 -6.72 -25.67
C LYS A 270 -21.42 -6.81 -25.70
N LYS A 271 -20.78 -5.94 -26.49
CA LYS A 271 -19.32 -5.85 -26.58
C LYS A 271 -18.73 -5.34 -25.26
N GLY A 272 -17.62 -5.93 -24.82
CA GLY A 272 -16.91 -5.51 -23.60
C GLY A 272 -17.47 -6.09 -22.29
N GLN A 273 -18.37 -7.07 -22.34
CA GLN A 273 -18.91 -7.69 -21.14
C GLN A 273 -17.85 -8.58 -20.46
N VAL A 274 -17.64 -8.38 -19.15
CA VAL A 274 -16.75 -9.20 -18.33
C VAL A 274 -17.45 -10.51 -17.98
N LYS A 275 -16.85 -11.64 -18.39
CA LYS A 275 -17.33 -13.03 -18.13
C LYS A 275 -16.35 -13.85 -17.29
N ILE A 276 -15.41 -13.17 -16.66
CA ILE A 276 -14.34 -13.74 -15.82
C ILE A 276 -14.59 -13.28 -14.38
N PRO A 277 -14.29 -14.09 -13.34
CA PRO A 277 -14.46 -13.67 -11.95
C PRO A 277 -13.70 -12.37 -11.65
N THR A 278 -14.40 -11.39 -11.05
CA THR A 278 -13.83 -10.07 -10.70
C THR A 278 -13.33 -9.99 -9.27
N SER A 279 -13.67 -10.96 -8.43
CA SER A 279 -13.20 -11.10 -7.06
C SER A 279 -12.92 -12.57 -6.77
N VAL A 280 -11.83 -12.84 -6.07
CA VAL A 280 -11.48 -14.16 -5.55
C VAL A 280 -11.38 -13.99 -4.04
N GLY A 281 -12.43 -14.43 -3.35
CA GLY A 281 -12.56 -14.40 -1.89
C GLY A 281 -12.36 -15.77 -1.27
#